data_AF-A0A9D6L857-F1
#
_entry.id   AF-A0A9D6L857-F1
#
_cell.length_a   1.000
_cell.length_b   1.000
_cell.length_c   1.000
_cell.angle_alpha   90.00
_cell.angle_beta   90.00
_cell.angle_gamma   90.00
#
_symmetry.space_group_name_H-M   'P 1'
#
loop_
_entity.id
_entity.type
_entity.pdbx_description
1 polymer ?
#
loop_
_entity_poly.entity_id
_entity_poly.type
_entity_poly.pdbx_seq_one_letter_code
_entity_poly.pdbx_strand_id
1 'polypeptide(L)'
;MRMRAKNRYKLSTTVAPETRDYLTALVKRGMAGSLAEAVDMAVHRARRAENRARLEGDTAAYFAALSSKAAREEKQLGEFLGEIADEVDLEA
;
A
#
# COMPACT_ATOMS: atom_id res chain seq x y z
N MET A 1 -1.23 -24.08 -19.38
CA MET A 1 -1.47 -23.25 -18.17
C MET A 1 -2.83 -22.58 -18.31
N ARG A 2 -3.89 -23.09 -17.67
CA ARG A 2 -5.23 -22.46 -17.73
C ARG A 2 -5.23 -21.23 -16.82
N MET A 3 -5.31 -20.02 -17.39
CA MET A 3 -5.71 -18.84 -16.64
C MET A 3 -7.08 -19.11 -16.03
N ARG A 4 -7.15 -19.33 -14.72
CA ARG A 4 -8.42 -19.17 -14.00
C ARG A 4 -8.81 -17.71 -14.19
N ALA A 5 -9.86 -17.43 -14.95
CA ALA A 5 -10.53 -16.15 -14.90
C ALA A 5 -10.83 -15.87 -13.42
N LYS A 6 -10.16 -14.87 -12.82
CA LYS A 6 -10.48 -14.43 -11.46
C LYS A 6 -11.98 -14.15 -11.43
N ASN A 7 -12.69 -14.76 -10.49
CA ASN A 7 -14.13 -14.58 -10.34
C ASN A 7 -14.39 -13.09 -10.03
N ARG A 8 -14.72 -12.30 -11.06
CA ARG A 8 -15.02 -10.87 -10.91
C ARG A 8 -16.52 -10.72 -10.66
N TYR A 9 -16.87 -9.95 -9.63
CA TYR A 9 -18.25 -9.60 -9.35
C TYR A 9 -18.64 -8.34 -10.14
N LYS A 10 -19.85 -8.33 -10.70
CA LYS A 10 -20.42 -7.12 -11.32
C LYS A 10 -20.99 -6.24 -10.21
N LEU A 11 -20.61 -4.97 -10.23
CA LEU A 11 -21.15 -3.95 -9.34
C LEU A 11 -21.79 -2.86 -10.20
N SER A 12 -23.07 -2.59 -9.98
CA SER A 12 -23.78 -1.45 -10.59
C SER A 12 -23.85 -0.34 -9.56
N THR A 13 -23.20 0.78 -9.82
CA THR A 13 -23.14 1.90 -8.86
C THR A 13 -23.14 3.23 -9.61
N THR A 14 -23.89 4.19 -9.07
CA THR A 14 -23.89 5.57 -9.54
C THR A 14 -22.68 6.29 -8.95
N VAL A 15 -21.94 7.00 -9.80
CA VAL A 15 -20.77 7.80 -9.40
C VAL A 15 -20.97 9.24 -9.81
N ALA A 16 -20.25 10.16 -9.17
CA ALA A 16 -20.22 11.56 -9.58
C ALA A 16 -19.68 11.71 -11.02
N PRO A 17 -20.09 12.75 -11.78
CA PRO A 17 -19.60 12.99 -13.14
C PRO A 17 -18.07 13.04 -13.22
N GLU A 18 -17.43 13.70 -12.25
CA GLU A 18 -15.98 13.89 -12.20
C GLU A 18 -15.25 12.56 -12.03
N THR A 19 -15.82 11.64 -11.25
CA THR A 19 -15.30 10.28 -11.08
C THR A 19 -15.35 9.52 -12.40
N ARG A 20 -16.47 9.61 -13.13
CA ARG A 20 -16.61 8.97 -14.44
C ARG A 20 -15.59 9.54 -15.43
N ASP A 21 -15.42 10.86 -15.45
CA ASP A 21 -14.49 11.54 -16.36
C ASP A 21 -13.05 11.15 -16.07
N TYR A 22 -12.67 11.11 -14.79
CA TYR A 22 -11.36 10.64 -14.35
C TYR A 22 -11.08 9.19 -14.79
N LEU A 23 -11.98 8.26 -14.49
CA LEU A 23 -11.82 6.85 -14.88
C LEU A 23 -11.75 6.68 -16.41
N THR A 24 -12.55 7.44 -17.14
CA THR A 24 -12.52 7.45 -18.61
C THR A 24 -11.20 8.01 -19.13
N ALA A 25 -10.65 9.06 -18.52
CA ALA A 25 -9.37 9.63 -18.89
C ALA A 25 -8.22 8.63 -18.66
N LEU A 26 -8.27 7.82 -17.59
CA LEU A 26 -7.28 6.75 -17.37
C LEU A 26 -7.28 5.74 -18.50
N VAL A 27 -8.47 5.33 -18.96
CA VAL A 27 -8.60 4.39 -20.09
C VAL A 27 -8.11 5.03 -21.38
N LYS A 28 -8.52 6.27 -21.68
CA LYS A 28 -8.08 7.00 -22.89
C LYS A 28 -6.57 7.20 -22.96
N ARG A 29 -5.90 7.35 -21.81
CA ARG A 29 -4.44 7.49 -21.71
C ARG A 29 -3.70 6.15 -21.80
N GLY A 30 -4.40 5.03 -21.93
CA GLY A 30 -3.79 3.69 -21.94
C GLY A 30 -3.28 3.23 -20.57
N MET A 31 -3.64 3.94 -19.48
CA MET A 31 -3.24 3.54 -18.13
C MET A 31 -4.10 2.40 -17.57
N ALA A 32 -5.27 2.14 -18.16
CA ALA A 32 -6.14 1.02 -17.86
C ALA A 32 -6.80 0.51 -19.15
N GLY A 33 -6.97 -0.80 -19.30
CA GLY A 33 -7.66 -1.41 -20.44
C GLY A 33 -9.18 -1.35 -20.35
N SER A 34 -9.74 -1.04 -19.17
CA SER A 34 -11.18 -0.90 -18.97
C SER A 34 -11.52 0.00 -17.79
N LEU A 35 -12.78 0.45 -17.71
CA LEU A 35 -13.28 1.16 -16.51
C LEU A 35 -13.19 0.31 -15.24
N ALA A 36 -13.43 -1.00 -15.36
CA ALA A 36 -13.31 -1.92 -14.22
C ALA A 36 -11.87 -2.01 -13.70
N GLU A 37 -10.89 -2.03 -14.61
CA GLU A 37 -9.47 -1.99 -14.25
C GLU A 37 -9.06 -0.63 -13.67
N ALA A 38 -9.57 0.47 -14.23
CA ALA A 38 -9.33 1.81 -13.68
C ALA A 38 -9.86 1.94 -12.24
N VAL A 39 -11.02 1.36 -11.94
CA VAL A 39 -11.57 1.27 -10.58
C VAL A 39 -10.68 0.42 -9.69
N ASP A 40 -10.26 -0.78 -10.13
CA ASP A 40 -9.36 -1.64 -9.35
C ASP A 40 -8.05 -0.91 -9.00
N MET A 41 -7.48 -0.17 -9.96
CA MET A 41 -6.27 0.63 -9.75
C MET A 41 -6.48 1.73 -8.70
N ALA A 42 -7.60 2.46 -8.79
CA ALA A 42 -7.92 3.52 -7.84
C ALA A 42 -8.09 2.96 -6.42
N VAL A 43 -8.86 1.86 -6.27
CA VAL A 43 -9.06 1.17 -4.99
C VAL A 43 -7.74 0.63 -4.44
N HIS A 44 -6.89 0.04 -5.27
CA HIS A 44 -5.59 -0.46 -4.83
C HIS A 44 -4.70 0.66 -4.29
N ARG A 45 -4.68 1.82 -4.96
CA ARG A 45 -3.94 2.99 -4.49
C ARG A 45 -4.48 3.51 -3.15
N ALA A 46 -5.81 3.61 -3.00
CA ALA A 46 -6.45 4.01 -1.75
C ALA A 46 -6.09 3.06 -0.61
N ARG A 47 -6.22 1.74 -0.82
CA ARG A 47 -5.86 0.72 0.18
C ARG A 47 -4.39 0.79 0.59
N ARG A 48 -3.48 1.08 -0.36
CA ARG A 48 -2.07 1.25 -0.02
C ARG A 48 -1.84 2.48 0.88
N ALA A 49 -2.53 3.58 0.61
CA ALA A 49 -2.44 4.78 1.43
C ALA A 49 -3.02 4.54 2.84
N GLU A 50 -4.19 3.92 2.93
CA GLU A 50 -4.82 3.54 4.20
C GLU A 50 -3.94 2.60 5.02
N ASN A 51 -3.40 1.56 4.39
CA ASN A 51 -2.49 0.63 5.05
C ASN A 51 -1.23 1.33 5.57
N ARG A 52 -0.67 2.27 4.81
CA ARG A 52 0.49 3.04 5.24
C ARG A 52 0.16 3.89 6.46
N ALA A 53 -0.94 4.66 6.42
CA ALA A 53 -1.37 5.48 7.54
C ALA A 53 -1.64 4.63 8.80
N ARG A 54 -2.23 3.44 8.64
CA ARG A 54 -2.43 2.51 9.74
C ARG A 54 -1.10 2.03 10.32
N LEU A 55 -0.16 1.59 9.48
CA LEU A 55 1.15 1.15 9.93
C LEU A 55 1.92 2.26 10.66
N GLU A 56 1.88 3.49 10.14
CA GLU A 56 2.48 4.66 10.79
C GLU A 56 1.88 4.89 12.18
N GLY A 57 0.55 4.80 12.31
CA GLY A 57 -0.14 4.91 13.59
C GLY A 57 0.20 3.79 14.56
N ASP A 58 0.20 2.53 14.10
CA ASP A 58 0.52 1.36 14.91
C ASP A 58 1.99 1.40 15.39
N THR A 59 2.92 1.81 14.52
CA THR A 59 4.33 2.00 14.88
C THR A 59 4.49 3.13 15.90
N ALA A 60 3.82 4.27 15.71
CA ALA A 60 3.88 5.36 16.68
C ALA A 60 3.32 4.94 18.05
N ALA A 61 2.21 4.19 18.07
CA ALA A 61 1.61 3.67 19.29
C ALA A 61 2.53 2.67 20.00
N TYR A 62 3.19 1.78 19.25
CA TYR A 62 4.17 0.84 19.79
C TYR A 62 5.30 1.56 20.54
N PHE A 63 5.96 2.52 19.89
CA PHE A 63 7.07 3.25 20.51
C PHE A 63 6.61 4.13 21.69
N ALA A 64 5.42 4.73 21.62
CA ALA A 64 4.85 5.52 22.70
C ALA A 64 4.53 4.67 23.96
N ALA A 65 4.22 3.39 23.78
CA ALA A 65 3.91 2.47 24.87
C ALA A 65 5.16 1.80 25.50
N LEU A 66 6.37 2.02 24.95
CA LEU A 66 7.58 1.40 25.49
C LEU A 66 7.95 1.98 26.85
N SER A 67 8.32 1.08 27.77
CA SER A 67 9.02 1.49 28.99
C SER A 67 10.41 2.04 28.67
N SER A 68 10.99 2.85 29.55
CA SER A 68 12.33 3.42 29.36
C SER A 68 13.44 2.37 29.18
N LYS A 69 13.27 1.17 29.75
CA LYS A 69 14.18 0.04 29.53
C LYS A 69 14.00 -0.53 28.12
N ALA A 70 12.77 -0.83 27.74
CA ALA A 70 12.45 -1.40 26.42
C ALA A 70 12.84 -0.46 25.27
N ALA A 71 12.67 0.86 25.46
CA ALA A 71 13.10 1.85 24.47
C ALA A 71 14.63 1.87 24.24
N ARG A 72 15.42 1.58 25.29
CA ARG A 72 16.89 1.48 25.16
C ARG A 72 17.31 0.21 24.44
N GLU A 73 16.66 -0.91 24.76
CA GLU A 73 16.90 -2.19 24.08
C GLU A 73 16.53 -2.09 22.59
N GLU A 74 15.41 -1.47 22.26
CA GLU A 74 14.99 -1.24 20.87
C GLU A 74 15.97 -0.34 20.09
N LYS A 75 16.51 0.70 20.74
CA LYS A 75 17.55 1.55 20.15
C LYS A 75 18.83 0.77 19.86
N GLN A 76 19.27 -0.07 20.80
CA GLN A 76 20.46 -0.92 20.63
C GLN A 76 20.27 -1.95 19.52
N LEU A 77 19.08 -2.57 19.44
CA LEU A 77 18.73 -3.48 18.34
C LEU A 77 18.75 -2.76 16.99
N GLY A 78 18.20 -1.54 16.92
CA GLY A 78 18.22 -0.72 15.70
C GLY A 78 19.63 -0.36 15.24
N GLU A 79 20.53 -0.01 16.16
CA GLU A 79 21.94 0.28 15.87
C GLU A 79 22.66 -0.95 15.31
N PHE A 80 22.50 -2.10 15.96
CA PHE A 80 23.10 -3.37 15.50
C PHE A 80 22.56 -3.83 14.13
N LEU A 81 21.25 -3.65 13.89
CA LEU A 81 20.64 -3.92 12.58
C LEU A 81 21.19 -3.01 11.48
N GLY A 82 21.43 -1.73 11.81
CA GLY A 82 22.06 -0.77 10.89
C GLY A 82 23.47 -1.22 10.48
N GLU A 83 24.29 -1.62 11.45
CA GLU A 83 25.65 -2.12 11.20
C GLU A 83 25.66 -3.36 10.28
N ILE A 84 24.74 -4.31 10.50
CA ILE A 84 24.62 -5.50 9.64
C ILE A 84 24.13 -5.13 8.23
N ALA A 85 23.16 -4.22 8.13
CA ALA A 85 22.62 -3.79 6.84
C ALA A 85 23.66 -3.07 5.97
N ASP A 86 24.60 -2.33 6.59
CA ASP A 86 25.72 -1.69 5.89
C ASP A 86 26.79 -2.72 5.41
N GLU A 87 26.90 -3.87 6.08
CA GLU A 87 27.84 -4.95 5.71
C GLU A 87 27.27 -5.89 4.63
N VAL A 88 25.94 -6.06 4.59
CA VAL A 88 25.26 -6.87 3.57
C VAL A 88 24.89 -6.00 2.38
N ASP A 89 25.57 -6.18 1.25
CA ASP A 89 25.15 -5.58 -0.02
C ASP A 89 23.82 -6.19 -0.48
N LEU A 90 22.73 -5.46 -0.26
CA LEU A 90 21.36 -5.88 -0.59
C LEU A 90 21.00 -5.65 -2.07
N GLU A 91 21.95 -5.23 -2.91
CA GLU A 91 21.73 -5.00 -4.36
C GLU A 91 22.12 -6.19 -5.27
N ALA A 92 22.36 -7.39 -4.72
CA ALA A 92 22.67 -8.61 -5.48
C ALA A 92 21.44 -9.38 -6.01
#